data_AF-A0A161MR17-F1
#
_entry.id   AF-A0A161MR17-F1
#
_cell.length_a   1.000
_cell.length_b   1.000
_cell.length_c   1.000
_cell.angle_alpha   90.00
_cell.angle_beta   90.00
_cell.angle_gamma   90.00
#
_symmetry.space_group_name_H-M   'P 1'
#
loop_
_entity.id
_entity.type
_entity.pdbx_description
1 polymer ?
#
loop_
_entity_poly.entity_id
_entity_poly.type
_entity_poly.pdbx_seq_one_letter_code
_entity_poly.pdbx_strand_id
1 'polypeptide(L)'
;YCNNSFECICHRGWDGLFCSEPICREDCHPTRGYCDYPGECKCRLGWSGETCKECQVLPGCQHGYCTKPLECKCHEGWTGILCQTPICASNCHKERGYCRKPGECRCKVGWWGKNCDKCYPYPGCVNGSCRKPWECNCKPRWGGMLCDQELKYCEEHSGVCENGATCVSVA
;
A
#
# COMPACT_ATOMS: atom_id res chain seq x y z
N TYR A 1 25.00 -55.90 44.92
CA TYR A 1 26.18 -55.11 44.56
C TYR A 1 26.08 -54.76 43.09
N CYS A 2 25.71 -53.52 42.74
CA CYS A 2 25.77 -53.03 41.35
C CYS A 2 27.19 -52.58 41.07
N ASN A 3 27.86 -53.22 40.12
CA ASN A 3 29.20 -52.86 39.70
C ASN A 3 29.14 -52.52 38.20
N ASN A 4 29.37 -51.23 37.90
CA ASN A 4 29.37 -50.57 36.60
C ASN A 4 28.01 -50.12 36.04
N SER A 5 27.89 -48.79 36.07
CA SER A 5 26.85 -47.95 35.49
C SER A 5 26.85 -48.10 33.97
N PHE A 6 25.66 -48.21 33.39
CA PHE A 6 25.46 -48.34 31.95
C PHE A 6 26.03 -47.12 31.20
N GLU A 7 26.93 -47.33 30.23
CA GLU A 7 27.47 -46.31 29.33
C GLU A 7 27.47 -46.86 27.90
N CYS A 8 26.84 -46.13 26.96
CA CYS A 8 26.81 -46.49 25.54
C CYS A 8 27.94 -45.78 24.78
N ILE A 9 28.67 -46.51 23.94
CA ILE A 9 29.65 -45.93 23.00
C ILE A 9 28.95 -45.70 21.66
N CYS A 10 28.81 -44.45 21.25
CA CYS A 10 28.04 -44.09 20.05
C CYS A 10 28.82 -44.26 18.74
N HIS A 11 28.10 -44.69 17.69
CA HIS A 11 28.63 -44.67 16.32
C HIS A 11 28.86 -43.24 15.84
N ARG A 12 29.73 -43.07 14.83
CA ARG A 12 30.07 -41.74 14.29
C ARG A 12 28.80 -40.98 13.88
N GLY A 13 28.66 -39.76 14.42
CA GLY A 13 27.53 -38.89 14.13
C GLY A 13 26.31 -39.07 15.06
N TRP A 14 26.41 -39.90 16.10
CA TRP A 14 25.36 -40.08 17.11
C TRP A 14 25.86 -39.68 18.51
N ASP A 15 24.95 -39.19 19.34
CA ASP A 15 25.19 -38.66 20.68
C ASP A 15 24.02 -39.03 21.63
N GLY A 16 24.15 -38.62 22.89
CA GLY A 16 23.19 -38.87 23.96
C GLY A 16 23.44 -40.18 24.71
N LEU A 17 22.82 -40.32 25.89
CA LEU A 17 23.03 -41.47 26.79
C LEU A 17 22.72 -42.83 26.13
N PHE A 18 21.84 -42.83 25.13
CA PHE A 18 21.41 -44.01 24.39
C PHE A 18 21.82 -44.01 22.92
N CYS A 19 22.68 -43.08 22.49
CA CYS A 19 23.11 -42.92 21.09
C CYS A 19 21.95 -42.74 20.09
N SER A 20 20.85 -42.14 20.56
CA SER A 20 19.64 -41.90 19.78
C SER A 20 19.53 -40.48 19.24
N GLU A 21 20.46 -39.59 19.61
CA GLU A 21 20.45 -38.19 19.20
C GLU A 21 21.43 -38.03 18.02
N PRO A 22 20.96 -37.64 16.82
CA PRO A 22 21.86 -37.43 15.69
C PRO A 22 22.63 -36.10 15.85
N ILE A 23 23.93 -36.14 15.52
CA ILE A 23 24.76 -34.94 15.43
C ILE A 23 24.50 -34.29 14.08
N CYS A 24 23.86 -33.12 14.10
CA CYS A 24 23.56 -32.36 12.90
C CYS A 24 24.83 -31.83 12.22
N ARG A 25 24.69 -31.34 10.99
CA ARG A 25 25.79 -30.69 10.27
C ARG A 25 26.39 -29.54 11.10
N GLU A 26 27.71 -29.38 11.09
CA GLU A 26 28.44 -28.46 11.99
C GLU A 26 28.00 -26.98 11.89
N ASP A 27 27.57 -26.55 10.70
CA ASP A 27 27.13 -25.19 10.41
C ASP A 27 25.63 -24.95 10.67
N CYS A 28 24.89 -26.00 11.04
CA CYS A 28 23.47 -25.95 11.32
C CYS A 28 23.19 -25.10 12.57
N HIS A 29 22.22 -24.18 12.48
CA HIS A 29 21.95 -23.30 13.61
C HIS A 29 21.40 -24.09 14.82
N PRO A 30 21.99 -23.95 16.03
CA PRO A 30 21.76 -24.85 17.15
C PRO A 30 20.30 -24.89 17.66
N THR A 31 19.59 -23.77 17.58
CA THR A 31 18.19 -23.68 18.05
C THR A 31 17.15 -23.57 16.93
N ARG A 32 17.60 -23.38 15.68
CA ARG A 32 16.72 -23.09 14.53
C ARG A 32 16.75 -24.21 13.50
N GLY A 33 17.80 -25.02 13.51
CA GLY A 33 17.88 -26.28 12.80
C GLY A 33 17.54 -27.47 13.71
N TYR A 34 17.34 -28.61 13.06
CA TYR A 34 17.29 -29.95 13.64
C TYR A 34 17.70 -30.96 12.56
N CYS A 35 17.94 -32.21 12.93
CA CYS A 35 18.25 -33.27 11.99
C CYS A 35 17.62 -34.57 12.48
N ASP A 36 17.12 -35.38 11.55
CA ASP A 36 16.65 -36.73 11.86
C ASP A 36 17.76 -37.76 11.66
N TYR A 37 18.76 -37.41 10.84
CA TYR A 37 19.95 -38.22 10.57
C TYR A 37 21.25 -37.40 10.71
N PRO A 38 22.37 -38.04 11.07
CA PRO A 38 23.65 -37.35 11.21
C PRO A 38 24.06 -36.59 9.94
N GLY A 39 24.56 -35.37 10.11
CA GLY A 39 25.02 -34.54 9.00
C GLY A 39 23.92 -33.83 8.19
N GLU A 40 22.64 -34.03 8.52
CA GLU A 40 21.55 -33.21 7.97
C GLU A 40 21.41 -31.87 8.71
N CYS A 41 20.70 -30.93 8.07
CA CYS A 41 20.21 -29.71 8.71
C CYS A 41 18.84 -29.35 8.10
N LYS A 42 17.78 -29.52 8.89
CA LYS A 42 16.39 -29.16 8.56
C LYS A 42 15.99 -27.95 9.38
N CYS A 43 15.31 -27.00 8.76
CA CYS A 43 14.94 -25.76 9.43
C CYS A 43 13.60 -25.86 10.13
N ARG A 44 13.53 -25.27 11.33
CA ARG A 44 12.28 -25.06 12.05
C ARG A 44 11.45 -23.99 11.32
N LEU A 45 10.14 -24.03 11.54
CA LEU A 45 9.20 -23.10 10.92
C LEU A 45 9.64 -21.64 11.10
N GLY A 46 9.66 -20.89 9.99
CA GLY A 46 10.09 -19.49 9.99
C GLY A 46 11.58 -19.28 9.74
N TRP A 47 12.35 -20.35 9.55
CA TRP A 47 13.77 -20.31 9.18
C TRP A 47 14.02 -21.05 7.86
N SER A 48 15.03 -20.60 7.12
CA SER A 48 15.38 -21.12 5.80
C SER A 48 16.89 -21.06 5.55
N GLY A 49 17.29 -21.46 4.34
CA GLY A 49 18.69 -21.57 3.94
C GLY A 49 19.32 -22.88 4.42
N GLU A 50 20.50 -23.19 3.91
CA GLU A 50 21.17 -24.46 4.20
C GLU A 50 21.54 -24.60 5.68
N THR A 51 21.76 -23.49 6.38
CA THR A 51 22.19 -23.44 7.79
C THR A 51 21.09 -23.04 8.78
N CYS A 52 19.87 -22.77 8.29
CA CYS A 52 18.74 -22.29 9.10
C CYS A 52 19.03 -20.98 9.86
N LYS A 53 19.93 -20.15 9.31
CA LYS A 53 20.28 -18.83 9.86
C LYS A 53 19.42 -17.72 9.28
N GLU A 54 18.89 -17.92 8.08
CA GLU A 54 18.04 -16.96 7.38
C GLU A 54 16.60 -17.09 7.85
N CYS A 55 15.92 -15.96 8.00
CA CYS A 55 14.48 -15.99 8.27
C CYS A 55 13.73 -16.33 6.99
N GLN A 56 12.67 -17.11 7.15
CA GLN A 56 11.67 -17.29 6.11
C GLN A 56 10.67 -16.14 6.20
N VAL A 57 10.52 -15.39 5.11
CA VAL A 57 9.52 -14.33 4.98
C VAL A 57 8.12 -14.93 5.10
N LEU A 58 7.19 -14.17 5.69
CA LEU A 58 5.79 -14.59 5.79
C LEU A 58 5.23 -15.02 4.42
N PRO A 59 4.63 -16.22 4.29
CA PRO A 59 4.06 -16.66 3.02
C PRO A 59 3.05 -15.66 2.45
N GLY A 60 3.18 -15.34 1.16
CA GLY A 60 2.34 -14.36 0.46
C GLY A 60 2.84 -12.91 0.53
N CYS A 61 3.94 -12.64 1.23
CA CYS A 61 4.62 -11.35 1.19
C CYS A 61 5.09 -11.05 -0.24
N GLN A 62 4.67 -9.91 -0.81
CA GLN A 62 4.96 -9.56 -2.20
C GLN A 62 6.20 -8.68 -2.33
N HIS A 63 6.23 -7.57 -1.59
CA HIS A 63 7.29 -6.56 -1.66
C HIS A 63 7.86 -6.28 -0.27
N GLY A 64 8.36 -7.32 0.38
CA GLY A 64 8.92 -7.20 1.72
C GLY A 64 10.00 -8.22 2.05
N TYR A 65 10.58 -8.04 3.23
CA TYR A 65 11.67 -8.83 3.77
C TYR A 65 11.40 -9.17 5.24
N CYS A 66 12.18 -10.08 5.82
CA CYS A 66 12.06 -10.43 7.23
C CYS A 66 13.34 -10.06 7.99
N THR A 67 13.18 -9.78 9.28
CA THR A 67 14.29 -9.76 10.26
C THR A 67 14.06 -10.76 11.38
N LYS A 68 12.80 -11.13 11.59
CA LYS A 68 12.34 -12.19 12.48
C LYS A 68 11.58 -13.24 11.66
N PRO A 69 11.49 -14.49 12.14
CA PRO A 69 10.77 -15.55 11.43
C PRO A 69 9.32 -15.15 11.15
N LEU A 70 8.83 -15.45 9.95
CA LEU A 70 7.44 -15.21 9.52
C LEU A 70 7.01 -13.74 9.59
N GLU A 71 7.94 -12.83 9.36
CA GLU A 71 7.68 -11.39 9.25
C GLU A 71 7.59 -10.97 7.76
N CYS A 72 6.84 -9.91 7.47
CA CYS A 72 6.83 -9.22 6.18
C CYS A 72 6.96 -7.71 6.42
N LYS A 73 8.19 -7.22 6.52
CA LYS A 73 8.51 -5.79 6.54
C LYS A 73 8.52 -5.26 5.13
N CYS A 74 7.73 -4.23 4.86
CA CYS A 74 7.62 -3.69 3.51
C CYS A 74 8.86 -2.94 3.07
N HIS A 75 9.23 -3.13 1.81
CA HIS A 75 10.15 -2.22 1.14
C HIS A 75 9.54 -0.82 1.02
N GLU A 76 10.41 0.17 0.81
CA GLU A 76 9.96 1.56 0.64
C GLU A 76 8.92 1.67 -0.46
N GLY A 77 7.85 2.43 -0.18
CA GLY A 77 6.75 2.62 -1.11
C GLY A 77 5.68 1.53 -1.10
N TRP A 78 5.76 0.52 -0.24
CA TRP A 78 4.74 -0.53 -0.08
C TRP A 78 4.16 -0.56 1.34
N THR A 79 2.92 -1.03 1.47
CA THR A 79 2.19 -1.15 2.73
C THR A 79 1.20 -2.33 2.69
N GLY A 80 0.51 -2.54 3.81
CA GLY A 80 -0.35 -3.70 4.04
C GLY A 80 0.41 -4.87 4.68
N ILE A 81 -0.35 -5.81 5.24
CA ILE A 81 0.20 -6.95 6.00
C ILE A 81 1.09 -7.88 5.17
N LEU A 82 0.91 -7.91 3.86
CA LEU A 82 1.73 -8.69 2.91
C LEU A 82 2.50 -7.78 1.93
N CYS A 83 2.60 -6.47 2.23
CA CYS A 83 3.26 -5.49 1.38
C CYS A 83 2.74 -5.49 -0.07
N GLN A 84 1.43 -5.71 -0.19
CA GLN A 84 0.71 -5.84 -1.46
C GLN A 84 0.15 -4.50 -1.96
N THR A 85 0.07 -3.49 -1.10
CA THR A 85 -0.56 -2.20 -1.43
C THR A 85 0.53 -1.16 -1.70
N PRO A 86 0.58 -0.55 -2.89
CA PRO A 86 1.54 0.53 -3.16
C PRO A 86 1.12 1.81 -2.43
N ILE A 87 2.11 2.58 -1.98
CA ILE A 87 1.93 3.91 -1.42
C ILE A 87 1.99 4.92 -2.58
N CYS A 88 0.89 5.64 -2.79
CA CYS A 88 0.80 6.63 -3.86
C CYS A 88 1.70 7.84 -3.61
N ALA A 89 1.89 8.67 -4.63
CA ALA A 89 2.60 9.94 -4.47
C ALA A 89 2.05 10.75 -3.28
N SER A 90 2.93 11.40 -2.51
CA SER A 90 2.57 12.06 -1.24
C SER A 90 1.49 13.13 -1.38
N ASN A 91 1.45 13.80 -2.53
CA ASN A 91 0.48 14.84 -2.87
C ASN A 91 -0.73 14.32 -3.67
N CYS A 92 -0.86 12.99 -3.85
CA CYS A 92 -2.00 12.40 -4.52
C CYS A 92 -3.26 12.50 -3.65
N HIS A 93 -4.37 12.94 -4.24
CA HIS A 93 -5.61 13.09 -3.50
C HIS A 93 -6.14 11.73 -2.99
N LYS A 94 -6.30 11.57 -1.68
CA LYS A 94 -6.63 10.28 -1.02
C LYS A 94 -7.90 9.61 -1.54
N GLU A 95 -8.93 10.39 -1.84
CA GLU A 95 -10.23 9.85 -2.29
C GLU A 95 -10.41 9.85 -3.82
N ARG A 96 -9.61 10.61 -4.56
CA ARG A 96 -9.81 10.92 -5.99
C ARG A 96 -8.68 10.39 -6.86
N GLY A 97 -7.55 10.05 -6.25
CA GLY A 97 -6.43 9.35 -6.85
C GLY A 97 -6.34 7.90 -6.39
N TYR A 98 -5.54 7.13 -7.11
CA TYR A 98 -5.07 5.79 -6.76
C TYR A 98 -3.74 5.54 -7.46
N CYS A 99 -3.04 4.46 -7.10
CA CYS A 99 -1.77 4.09 -7.71
C CYS A 99 -1.70 2.58 -7.91
N ARG A 100 -0.99 2.15 -8.95
CA ARG A 100 -0.65 0.73 -9.15
C ARG A 100 0.82 0.46 -8.83
N LYS A 101 1.64 1.51 -8.79
CA LYS A 101 3.05 1.46 -8.41
C LYS A 101 3.34 2.54 -7.36
N PRO A 102 4.34 2.33 -6.50
CA PRO A 102 4.75 3.35 -5.54
C PRO A 102 5.05 4.69 -6.21
N GLY A 103 4.62 5.79 -5.58
CA GLY A 103 4.87 7.15 -6.08
C GLY A 103 4.03 7.57 -7.31
N GLU A 104 3.20 6.68 -7.87
CA GLU A 104 2.26 7.04 -8.93
C GLU A 104 1.06 7.82 -8.35
N CYS A 105 0.42 8.65 -9.16
CA CYS A 105 -0.91 9.19 -8.88
C CYS A 105 -1.76 9.13 -10.16
N ARG A 106 -2.76 8.25 -10.17
CA ARG A 106 -3.75 8.10 -11.24
C ARG A 106 -5.08 8.62 -10.78
N CYS A 107 -5.75 9.40 -11.61
CA CYS A 107 -7.02 9.99 -11.24
C CYS A 107 -8.19 9.05 -11.51
N LYS A 108 -9.14 9.02 -10.57
CA LYS A 108 -10.45 8.41 -10.79
C LYS A 108 -11.19 9.18 -11.86
N VAL A 109 -12.15 8.52 -12.51
CA VAL A 109 -12.96 9.12 -13.59
C VAL A 109 -13.57 10.44 -13.11
N GLY A 110 -13.46 11.47 -13.95
CA GLY A 110 -13.94 12.81 -13.65
C GLY A 110 -12.93 13.72 -12.93
N TRP A 111 -11.77 13.21 -12.53
CA TRP A 111 -10.69 13.99 -11.93
C TRP A 111 -9.43 14.00 -12.81
N TRP A 112 -8.62 15.05 -12.68
CA TRP A 112 -7.38 15.23 -13.43
C TRP A 112 -6.38 16.12 -12.68
N GLY A 113 -5.24 16.39 -13.33
CA GLY A 113 -4.09 17.07 -12.75
C GLY A 113 -3.11 16.07 -12.13
N LYS A 114 -1.88 16.55 -11.85
CA LYS A 114 -0.80 15.72 -11.28
C LYS A 114 -1.20 15.06 -9.95
N ASN A 115 -2.12 15.68 -9.21
CA ASN A 115 -2.51 15.31 -7.86
C ASN A 115 -3.98 14.84 -7.76
N CYS A 116 -4.72 14.82 -8.88
CA CYS A 116 -6.14 14.47 -8.93
C CYS A 116 -7.05 15.37 -8.08
N ASP A 117 -6.68 16.65 -8.00
CA ASP A 117 -7.37 17.70 -7.27
C ASP A 117 -8.33 18.52 -8.15
N LYS A 118 -8.19 18.44 -9.48
CA LYS A 118 -9.03 19.16 -10.44
C LYS A 118 -10.12 18.26 -10.99
N CYS A 119 -11.34 18.76 -11.07
CA CYS A 119 -12.44 18.05 -11.73
C CYS A 119 -12.49 18.40 -13.22
N TYR A 120 -13.01 17.49 -14.03
CA TYR A 120 -13.47 17.81 -15.37
C TYR A 120 -14.83 18.51 -15.26
N PRO A 121 -15.00 19.71 -15.82
CA PRO A 121 -16.32 20.34 -15.90
C PRO A 121 -17.21 19.59 -16.90
N TYR A 122 -18.50 19.90 -16.90
CA TYR A 122 -19.42 19.36 -17.90
C TYR A 122 -18.92 19.65 -19.33
N PRO A 123 -18.99 18.68 -20.27
CA PRO A 123 -18.56 18.90 -21.65
C PRO A 123 -19.28 20.10 -22.28
N GLY A 124 -18.53 21.04 -22.85
CA GLY A 124 -19.10 22.26 -23.43
C GLY A 124 -19.27 23.41 -22.44
N CYS A 125 -18.90 23.26 -21.17
CA CYS A 125 -18.87 24.34 -20.20
C CYS A 125 -17.90 25.45 -20.63
N VAL A 126 -18.42 26.64 -20.96
CA VAL A 126 -17.62 27.75 -21.52
C VAL A 126 -17.08 28.64 -20.40
N ASN A 127 -17.98 29.24 -19.61
CA ASN A 127 -17.63 30.18 -18.55
C ASN A 127 -17.99 29.68 -17.15
N GLY A 128 -17.72 28.39 -16.89
CA GLY A 128 -17.96 27.78 -15.60
C GLY A 128 -16.74 27.07 -15.01
N SER A 129 -16.93 26.56 -13.81
CA SER A 129 -15.98 25.72 -13.07
C SER A 129 -16.71 24.55 -12.43
N CYS A 130 -16.00 23.62 -11.81
CA CYS A 130 -16.62 22.47 -11.16
C CYS A 130 -16.11 22.34 -9.71
N ARG A 131 -16.94 21.78 -8.82
CA ARG A 131 -16.52 21.30 -7.49
C ARG A 131 -16.53 19.78 -7.46
N LYS A 132 -17.50 19.16 -8.15
CA LYS A 132 -17.53 17.74 -8.48
C LYS A 132 -17.43 17.55 -9.99
N PRO A 133 -16.99 16.37 -10.46
CA PRO A 133 -16.94 16.10 -11.89
C PRO A 133 -18.28 16.35 -12.56
N TRP A 134 -18.20 16.90 -13.77
CA TRP A 134 -19.34 17.14 -14.66
C TRP A 134 -20.32 18.22 -14.20
N GLU A 135 -19.92 19.05 -13.25
CA GLU A 135 -20.62 20.31 -12.96
C GLU A 135 -20.17 21.41 -13.93
N CYS A 136 -21.04 22.40 -14.16
CA CYS A 136 -20.71 23.67 -14.80
C CYS A 136 -21.27 24.81 -13.94
N ASN A 137 -20.55 25.15 -12.88
CA ASN A 137 -20.87 26.25 -11.97
C ASN A 137 -20.44 27.56 -12.63
N CYS A 138 -21.39 28.33 -13.14
CA CYS A 138 -21.13 29.55 -13.90
C CYS A 138 -20.39 30.60 -13.08
N LYS A 139 -19.45 31.26 -13.74
CA LYS A 139 -18.83 32.49 -13.24
C LYS A 139 -19.89 33.59 -13.18
N PRO A 140 -19.70 34.62 -12.34
CA PRO A 140 -20.59 35.78 -12.33
C PRO A 140 -20.79 36.34 -13.75
N ARG A 141 -22.04 36.75 -14.06
CA ARG A 141 -22.50 37.25 -15.37
C ARG A 141 -22.67 36.21 -16.48
N TRP A 142 -22.58 34.92 -16.16
CA TRP A 142 -22.88 33.84 -17.10
C TRP A 142 -24.01 32.95 -16.58
N GLY A 143 -24.83 32.44 -17.50
CA GLY A 143 -25.97 31.58 -17.22
C GLY A 143 -26.17 30.51 -18.29
N GLY A 144 -27.23 29.72 -18.11
CA GLY A 144 -27.49 28.52 -18.88
C GLY A 144 -26.69 27.31 -18.40
N MET A 145 -27.09 26.12 -18.84
CA MET A 145 -26.49 24.84 -18.42
C MET A 145 -25.02 24.66 -18.81
N LEU A 146 -24.53 25.43 -19.81
CA LEU A 146 -23.14 25.41 -20.28
C LEU A 146 -22.39 26.71 -19.96
N CYS A 147 -23.01 27.66 -19.25
CA CYS A 147 -22.45 28.99 -18.99
C CYS A 147 -22.00 29.70 -20.27
N ASP A 148 -22.79 29.55 -21.32
CA ASP A 148 -22.61 30.11 -22.66
C ASP A 148 -23.51 31.33 -22.90
N GLN A 149 -24.41 31.64 -21.97
CA GLN A 149 -25.31 32.79 -22.05
C GLN A 149 -24.79 33.92 -21.16
N GLU A 150 -24.59 35.10 -21.72
CA GLU A 150 -24.16 36.28 -20.97
C GLU A 150 -25.37 36.99 -20.32
N LEU A 151 -25.35 37.19 -19.01
CA LEU A 151 -26.47 37.71 -18.24
C LEU A 151 -26.45 39.25 -18.15
N LYS A 152 -26.84 39.91 -19.24
CA LYS A 152 -26.75 41.38 -19.40
C LYS A 152 -27.93 42.19 -18.87
N TYR A 153 -29.01 41.55 -18.40
CA TYR A 153 -30.27 42.24 -18.08
C TYR A 153 -30.08 43.49 -17.20
N CYS A 154 -29.38 43.35 -16.06
CA CYS A 154 -29.12 44.48 -15.16
C CYS A 154 -28.12 45.52 -15.71
N GLU A 155 -27.22 45.13 -16.62
CA GLU A 155 -26.28 46.07 -17.28
C GLU A 155 -27.01 46.90 -18.35
N GLU A 156 -27.96 46.30 -19.08
CA GLU A 156 -28.77 46.97 -20.10
C GLU A 156 -29.93 47.79 -19.51
N HIS A 157 -30.34 47.51 -18.27
CA HIS A 157 -31.48 48.16 -17.60
C HIS A 157 -31.08 48.84 -16.28
N SER A 158 -30.14 49.79 -16.37
CA SER A 158 -29.70 50.62 -15.23
C SER A 158 -30.85 51.51 -14.75
N GLY A 159 -31.58 51.08 -13.71
CA GLY A 159 -32.72 51.82 -13.16
C GLY A 159 -33.96 50.97 -12.89
N VAL A 160 -33.94 49.67 -13.17
CA VAL A 160 -35.03 48.73 -12.82
C VAL A 160 -35.31 48.67 -11.32
N CYS A 161 -34.30 48.88 -10.49
CA CYS A 161 -34.43 48.83 -9.04
C CYS A 161 -34.56 50.24 -8.46
N GLU A 162 -35.65 50.50 -7.73
CA GLU A 162 -35.88 51.75 -7.00
C GLU A 162 -35.43 51.66 -5.54
N ASN A 163 -35.44 52.79 -4.80
CA ASN A 163 -35.18 52.87 -3.36
C ASN A 163 -33.80 52.32 -2.91
N GLY A 164 -32.79 52.40 -3.77
CA GLY A 164 -31.41 51.97 -3.46
C GLY A 164 -31.17 50.46 -3.53
N ALA A 165 -32.11 49.69 -4.10
CA ALA A 165 -31.91 48.26 -4.34
C ALA A 165 -30.89 48.00 -5.47
N THR A 166 -30.16 46.88 -5.37
CA THR A 166 -29.14 46.47 -6.36
C THR A 166 -29.70 45.37 -7.27
N CYS A 167 -29.64 45.58 -8.59
CA CYS A 167 -29.99 44.57 -9.57
C CYS A 167 -28.85 43.56 -9.71
N VAL A 168 -29.16 42.26 -9.67
CA VAL A 168 -28.22 41.18 -9.94
C VAL A 168 -28.83 40.23 -10.96
N SER A 169 -28.18 40.07 -12.11
CA SER A 169 -28.60 39.06 -13.08
C SER A 169 -28.21 37.68 -12.54
N VAL A 170 -29.21 36.85 -12.22
CA VAL A 170 -29.02 35.49 -11.68
C VAL A 170 -29.23 34.44 -12.78
N ALA A 171 -28.42 33.38 -12.71
CA ALA A 171 -28.48 32.20 -13.56
C ALA A 171 -29.45 31.15 -13.00
#